data_AF-A0A352UX06-F1
#
_entry.id   AF-A0A352UX06-F1
#
_cell.length_a   1.000
_cell.length_b   1.000
_cell.length_c   1.000
_cell.angle_alpha   90.00
_cell.angle_beta   90.00
_cell.angle_gamma   90.00
#
_symmetry.space_group_name_H-M   'P 1'
#
loop_
_entity.id
_entity.type
_entity.pdbx_description
1 polymer ?
#
loop_
_entity_poly.entity_id
_entity_poly.type
_entity_poly.pdbx_seq_one_letter_code
_entity_poly.pdbx_strand_id
1 'polypeptide(L)'
;MTVDIYNPTANDSLSLEEFKLYKLVSQYRAQFGLDPIPLSQALTITAGRHAMDTVHNILIPKLDQPEGANLHSWSDAPYFGDHRDPAVMWEAPGRIGTGFTGFGYEISVYIGGHGSIERALKLWQGSPGHDAVMTNSDIWSQLKFNAMGVGIERAGGQTIMHIWFSDSADVAPPKLLGTRKADTLQGTGFADHLSGQGGRDKLQGAAGADILDGGAGVDVLTGGAGPDTFFFAHTGGDRITDFRLAQGDRIALEGDVFTALGGSVEATEFRRGAPRDGDDHLIYFAATGKLFYDADGNGAGPRQLIATLDGRPALAFDDIVIL
;
A
#
# COMPACT_ATOMS: atom_id res chain seq x y z
N MET A 1 23.78 14.92 7.85
CA MET A 1 23.80 13.63 7.13
C MET A 1 23.44 13.93 5.70
N THR A 2 24.21 13.45 4.73
CA THR A 2 23.70 13.26 3.36
C THR A 2 22.62 12.20 3.45
N VAL A 3 21.38 12.62 3.62
CA VAL A 3 20.24 11.78 3.29
C VAL A 3 20.34 11.65 1.78
N ASP A 4 20.57 10.44 1.29
CA ASP A 4 20.25 10.16 -0.09
C ASP A 4 18.73 10.26 -0.21
N ILE A 5 18.26 11.47 -0.54
CA ILE A 5 16.83 11.79 -0.67
C ILE A 5 16.15 10.95 -1.76
N TYR A 6 16.93 10.19 -2.53
CA TYR A 6 16.44 9.34 -3.60
C TYR A 6 16.24 7.88 -3.20
N ASN A 7 16.78 7.41 -2.07
CA ASN A 7 16.64 6.01 -1.66
C ASN A 7 15.35 5.77 -0.85
N PRO A 8 14.53 4.75 -1.18
CA PRO A 8 13.30 4.48 -0.45
C PRO A 8 13.50 4.33 1.06
N THR A 9 12.58 4.91 1.83
CA THR A 9 12.56 4.85 3.30
C THR A 9 11.30 4.20 3.82
N ALA A 10 11.28 3.83 5.10
CA ALA A 10 10.08 3.33 5.76
C ALA A 10 8.92 4.34 5.81
N ASN A 11 9.17 5.63 5.55
CA ASN A 11 8.13 6.65 5.43
C ASN A 11 7.46 6.65 4.05
N ASP A 12 7.98 5.88 3.09
CA ASP A 12 7.48 5.90 1.71
C ASP A 12 6.31 4.90 1.50
N SER A 13 5.69 4.50 2.61
CA SER A 13 4.47 3.70 2.67
C SER A 13 3.23 4.58 2.81
N LEU A 14 2.09 4.08 2.36
CA LEU A 14 0.82 4.78 2.48
C LEU A 14 0.29 4.76 3.93
N SER A 15 0.16 5.93 4.54
CA SER A 15 -0.48 6.06 5.85
C SER A 15 -2.00 5.89 5.76
N LEU A 16 -2.64 5.58 6.89
CA LEU A 16 -4.11 5.51 6.97
C LEU A 16 -4.80 6.83 6.59
N GLU A 17 -4.17 7.97 6.81
CA GLU A 17 -4.74 9.27 6.45
C GLU A 17 -4.62 9.56 4.94
N GLU A 18 -3.47 9.26 4.34
CA GLU A 18 -3.29 9.33 2.89
C GLU A 18 -4.23 8.35 2.18
N PHE A 19 -4.41 7.15 2.73
CA PHE A 19 -5.38 6.20 2.19
C PHE A 19 -6.81 6.73 2.25
N LYS A 20 -7.21 7.39 3.34
CA LYS A 20 -8.52 8.07 3.42
C LYS A 20 -8.66 9.17 2.36
N LEU A 21 -7.60 9.95 2.10
CA LEU A 21 -7.58 10.95 1.03
C LEU A 21 -7.81 10.29 -0.34
N TYR A 22 -7.09 9.21 -0.64
CA TYR A 22 -7.28 8.42 -1.87
C TYR A 22 -8.73 7.93 -2.01
N LYS A 23 -9.32 7.39 -0.94
CA LYS A 23 -10.71 6.90 -0.95
C LYS A 23 -11.71 8.02 -1.19
N LEU A 24 -11.53 9.19 -0.56
CA LEU A 24 -12.40 10.36 -0.78
C LEU A 24 -12.37 10.83 -2.24
N VAL A 25 -11.19 10.92 -2.84
CA VAL A 25 -11.05 11.33 -4.24
C VAL A 25 -11.61 10.28 -5.18
N SER A 26 -11.36 9.00 -4.91
CA SER A 26 -11.95 7.89 -5.66
C SER A 26 -13.49 7.89 -5.60
N GLN A 27 -14.07 8.16 -4.42
CA GLN A 27 -15.52 8.29 -4.24
C GLN A 27 -16.09 9.49 -5.00
N TYR A 28 -15.37 10.61 -5.00
CA TYR A 28 -15.79 11.79 -5.77
C TYR A 28 -15.79 11.47 -7.27
N ARG A 29 -14.71 10.87 -7.79
CA ARG A 29 -14.59 10.41 -9.18
C ARG A 29 -15.71 9.47 -9.60
N ALA A 30 -16.07 8.53 -8.74
CA ALA A 30 -17.13 7.56 -9.01
C ALA A 30 -18.52 8.22 -9.21
N GLN A 31 -18.76 9.40 -8.61
CA GLN A 31 -20.02 10.15 -8.83
C GLN A 31 -20.17 10.65 -10.27
N PHE A 32 -19.07 10.74 -11.02
CA PHE A 32 -19.03 11.10 -12.44
C PHE A 32 -18.92 9.88 -13.35
N GLY A 33 -19.05 8.66 -12.82
CA GLY A 33 -18.97 7.42 -13.59
C GLY A 33 -17.57 7.08 -14.09
N LEU A 34 -16.53 7.64 -13.47
CA LEU A 34 -15.14 7.34 -13.80
C LEU A 34 -14.69 6.03 -13.16
N ASP A 35 -13.86 5.28 -13.90
CA ASP A 35 -13.25 4.05 -13.39
C ASP A 35 -12.32 4.34 -12.20
N PRO A 36 -12.21 3.39 -11.24
CA PRO A 36 -11.21 3.43 -10.19
C PRO A 36 -9.80 3.48 -10.78
N ILE A 37 -8.93 4.28 -10.17
CA ILE A 37 -7.51 4.35 -10.53
C ILE A 37 -6.73 3.61 -9.44
N PRO A 38 -5.84 2.64 -9.77
CA PRO A 38 -5.04 1.96 -8.76
C PRO A 38 -4.08 2.93 -8.08
N LEU A 39 -3.81 2.67 -6.80
CA LEU A 39 -2.72 3.31 -6.12
C LEU A 39 -1.39 2.80 -6.68
N SER A 40 -0.45 3.71 -6.88
CA SER A 40 0.91 3.39 -7.29
C SER A 40 1.88 3.56 -6.13
N GLN A 41 2.75 2.57 -5.94
CA GLN A 41 3.81 2.65 -4.94
C GLN A 41 4.76 3.82 -5.26
N ALA A 42 5.30 3.89 -6.47
CA ALA A 42 6.23 4.94 -6.88
C ALA A 42 5.64 6.34 -6.77
N LEU A 43 4.35 6.51 -7.13
CA LEU A 43 3.67 7.78 -6.91
C LEU A 43 3.54 8.07 -5.41
N THR A 44 3.26 7.09 -4.56
CA THR A 44 3.18 7.27 -3.10
C THR A 44 4.55 7.60 -2.48
N ILE A 45 5.64 6.97 -2.96
CA ILE A 45 7.01 7.28 -2.56
C ILE A 45 7.35 8.74 -2.91
N THR A 46 6.95 9.19 -4.10
CA THR A 46 7.12 10.58 -4.52
C THR A 46 6.42 11.52 -3.53
N ALA A 47 5.29 11.10 -2.94
CA ALA A 47 4.38 11.89 -2.07
C ALA A 47 5.02 12.21 -0.76
N GLY A 48 5.50 11.16 -0.11
CA GLY A 48 6.23 11.29 1.14
C GLY A 48 7.45 12.20 0.97
N ARG A 49 8.08 12.22 -0.20
CA ARG A 49 9.27 13.04 -0.45
C ARG A 49 8.98 14.48 -0.84
N HIS A 50 7.92 14.73 -1.61
CA HIS A 50 7.50 16.09 -1.91
C HIS A 50 7.27 16.89 -0.62
N ALA A 51 6.69 16.26 0.40
CA ALA A 51 6.55 16.83 1.73
C ALA A 51 7.87 17.31 2.37
N MET A 52 9.01 16.76 1.96
CA MET A 52 10.34 17.12 2.47
C MET A 52 11.05 18.15 1.58
N ASP A 53 10.84 18.11 0.27
CA ASP A 53 11.55 18.94 -0.71
C ASP A 53 10.98 20.36 -0.86
N THR A 54 9.67 20.57 -0.66
CA THR A 54 9.03 21.91 -0.70
C THR A 54 9.72 22.89 0.26
N VAL A 55 10.17 22.39 1.42
CA VAL A 55 10.91 23.16 2.42
C VAL A 55 12.29 23.59 1.91
N HIS A 56 12.94 22.78 1.07
CA HIS A 56 14.27 23.08 0.51
C HIS A 56 14.20 23.93 -0.76
N ASN A 57 13.26 23.65 -1.67
CA ASN A 57 13.22 24.26 -3.00
C ASN A 57 12.65 25.68 -3.03
N ILE A 58 11.73 26.04 -2.11
CA ILE A 58 11.21 27.41 -2.00
C ILE A 58 12.30 28.41 -1.57
N LEU A 59 13.42 27.94 -1.00
CA LEU A 59 14.48 28.79 -0.46
C LEU A 59 15.69 28.98 -1.39
N ILE A 60 15.70 28.42 -2.60
CA ILE A 60 16.80 28.63 -3.57
C ILE A 60 16.46 29.82 -4.48
N PRO A 61 17.23 30.92 -4.44
CA PRO A 61 17.03 32.03 -5.36
C PRO A 61 17.60 31.69 -6.74
N LYS A 62 16.81 31.94 -7.80
CA LYS A 62 17.18 32.10 -9.24
C LYS A 62 16.86 30.94 -10.20
N LEU A 63 15.57 30.68 -10.45
CA LEU A 63 15.16 30.08 -11.71
C LEU A 63 14.30 31.09 -12.49
N ASP A 64 14.67 31.41 -13.72
CA ASP A 64 13.85 32.24 -14.61
C ASP A 64 12.68 31.41 -15.13
N GLN A 65 11.48 31.71 -14.63
CA GLN A 65 10.25 31.01 -15.00
C GLN A 65 9.47 31.83 -16.03
N PRO A 66 8.75 31.18 -16.97
CA PRO A 66 7.76 31.86 -17.81
C PRO A 66 6.77 32.68 -16.98
N GLU A 67 6.28 33.78 -17.52
CA GLU A 67 5.32 34.64 -16.83
C GLU A 67 4.05 33.84 -16.46
N GLY A 68 3.75 33.79 -15.16
CA GLY A 68 2.62 33.04 -14.59
C GLY A 68 2.91 31.58 -14.27
N ALA A 69 4.13 31.09 -14.50
CA ALA A 69 4.56 29.79 -14.03
C ALA A 69 5.10 29.85 -12.59
N ASN A 70 4.96 28.74 -11.88
CA ASN A 70 5.60 28.43 -10.60
C ASN A 70 6.56 27.25 -10.78
N LEU A 71 7.55 27.15 -9.90
CA LEU A 71 8.41 25.97 -9.78
C LEU A 71 7.62 24.86 -9.10
N HIS A 72 7.47 23.75 -9.81
CA HIS A 72 6.96 22.53 -9.24
C HIS A 72 8.18 21.71 -8.78
N SER A 73 8.22 21.36 -7.51
CA SER A 73 9.37 20.79 -6.76
C SER A 73 10.05 19.55 -7.36
N TRP A 74 9.46 18.93 -8.38
CA TRP A 74 9.95 17.74 -9.06
C TRP A 74 10.27 17.92 -10.54
N SER A 75 9.87 19.03 -11.14
CA SER A 75 10.18 19.31 -12.51
C SER A 75 10.89 20.65 -12.57
N ASP A 76 12.10 20.67 -13.08
CA ASP A 76 12.66 21.90 -13.66
C ASP A 76 11.75 22.45 -14.80
N ALA A 77 10.64 21.78 -15.11
CA ALA A 77 9.55 22.27 -15.93
C ALA A 77 8.70 23.32 -15.17
N PRO A 78 8.45 24.48 -15.80
CA PRO A 78 7.45 25.45 -15.36
C PRO A 78 6.08 24.78 -15.13
N TYR A 79 5.25 25.32 -14.24
CA TYR A 79 3.85 24.90 -14.12
C TYR A 79 2.93 26.11 -13.94
N PHE A 80 1.80 26.15 -14.64
CA PHE A 80 0.82 27.24 -14.52
C PHE A 80 -0.23 26.92 -13.45
N GLY A 81 -0.42 27.80 -12.47
CA GLY A 81 -1.38 27.59 -11.38
C GLY A 81 -2.86 27.44 -11.80
N ASP A 82 -3.20 27.79 -13.04
CA ASP A 82 -4.53 27.58 -13.65
C ASP A 82 -4.63 26.29 -14.48
N HIS A 83 -3.55 25.49 -14.52
CA HIS A 83 -3.47 24.20 -15.21
C HIS A 83 -3.76 24.24 -16.72
N ARG A 84 -3.62 25.41 -17.36
CA ARG A 84 -4.03 25.61 -18.77
C ARG A 84 -3.23 24.85 -19.83
N ASP A 85 -2.08 24.31 -19.47
CA ASP A 85 -1.20 23.55 -20.38
C ASP A 85 -0.71 22.26 -19.71
N PRO A 86 -1.36 21.12 -19.98
CA PRO A 86 -0.99 19.83 -19.38
C PRO A 86 0.32 19.29 -19.97
N ALA A 87 0.72 19.71 -21.18
CA ALA A 87 1.99 19.28 -21.77
C ALA A 87 3.18 19.86 -21.01
N VAL A 88 3.03 21.06 -20.44
CA VAL A 88 4.06 21.68 -19.60
C VAL A 88 4.25 20.94 -18.27
N MET A 89 3.20 20.31 -17.72
CA MET A 89 3.29 19.42 -16.55
C MET A 89 3.90 18.05 -16.87
N TRP A 90 4.00 17.69 -18.15
CA TRP A 90 4.39 16.38 -18.65
C TRP A 90 5.91 16.22 -18.80
N GLU A 91 6.68 17.30 -18.99
CA GLU A 91 8.10 17.21 -19.38
C GLU A 91 9.09 16.87 -18.26
N ALA A 92 8.63 16.40 -17.08
CA ALA A 92 9.50 15.94 -16.01
C ALA A 92 10.09 14.54 -16.36
N PRO A 93 11.36 14.43 -16.80
CA PRO A 93 11.90 13.16 -17.30
C PRO A 93 12.21 12.24 -16.13
N GLY A 94 11.52 11.09 -16.03
CA GLY A 94 11.85 9.97 -15.13
C GLY A 94 11.85 10.32 -13.64
N ARG A 95 10.94 9.71 -12.85
CA ARG A 95 10.84 10.04 -11.42
C ARG A 95 12.05 9.50 -10.64
N ILE A 96 13.00 10.38 -10.35
CA ILE A 96 14.28 10.07 -9.68
C ILE A 96 14.02 9.36 -8.35
N GLY A 97 14.71 8.24 -8.13
CA GLY A 97 14.56 7.44 -6.91
C GLY A 97 13.39 6.47 -6.93
N THR A 98 12.70 6.32 -8.07
CA THR A 98 11.67 5.29 -8.29
C THR A 98 11.98 4.52 -9.58
N GLY A 99 11.44 3.30 -9.69
CA GLY A 99 11.45 2.54 -10.95
C GLY A 99 10.43 3.03 -11.99
N PHE A 100 9.75 4.14 -11.73
CA PHE A 100 8.62 4.61 -12.53
C PHE A 100 9.08 5.43 -13.74
N THR A 101 8.75 4.93 -14.93
CA THR A 101 9.15 5.54 -16.21
C THR A 101 8.07 6.45 -16.81
N GLY A 102 6.93 6.60 -16.14
CA GLY A 102 5.77 7.35 -16.63
C GLY A 102 5.76 8.82 -16.22
N PHE A 103 4.91 9.59 -16.89
CA PHE A 103 4.65 11.00 -16.60
C PHE A 103 3.42 11.14 -15.70
N GLY A 104 3.23 12.26 -15.01
CA GLY A 104 2.00 12.45 -14.24
C GLY A 104 1.75 13.89 -13.87
N TYR A 105 0.57 14.11 -13.30
CA TYR A 105 -0.02 15.40 -13.00
C TYR A 105 -0.30 15.51 -11.53
N GLU A 106 0.10 16.61 -10.93
CA GLU A 106 -0.14 16.87 -9.51
C GLU A 106 -1.21 17.92 -9.31
N ILE A 107 -2.07 17.69 -8.33
CA ILE A 107 -2.83 18.75 -7.70
C ILE A 107 -2.42 18.85 -6.23
N SER A 108 -2.30 20.09 -5.77
CA SER A 108 -1.84 20.41 -4.42
C SER A 108 -2.80 21.38 -3.75
N VAL A 109 -2.95 21.28 -2.44
CA VAL A 109 -3.68 22.29 -1.68
C VAL A 109 -3.11 22.49 -0.30
N TYR A 110 -2.89 23.76 0.03
CA TYR A 110 -2.57 24.19 1.38
C TYR A 110 -3.85 24.30 2.22
N ILE A 111 -3.89 23.60 3.35
CA ILE A 111 -5.04 23.60 4.26
C ILE A 111 -4.74 24.16 5.67
N GLY A 112 -3.50 24.65 5.89
CA GLY A 112 -3.06 25.20 7.17
C GLY A 112 -2.99 24.19 8.31
N GLY A 113 -2.83 24.67 9.55
CA GLY A 113 -2.56 23.81 10.72
C GLY A 113 -3.74 23.01 11.29
N HIS A 114 -4.95 23.19 10.74
CA HIS A 114 -6.18 22.56 11.24
C HIS A 114 -7.10 22.07 10.10
N GLY A 115 -6.57 21.89 8.89
CA GLY A 115 -7.36 21.39 7.77
C GLY A 115 -7.58 19.87 7.84
N SER A 116 -8.76 19.41 7.43
CA SER A 116 -9.06 17.99 7.26
C SER A 116 -8.93 17.57 5.79
N ILE A 117 -8.82 16.27 5.53
CA ILE A 117 -8.82 15.70 4.17
C ILE A 117 -10.08 16.10 3.37
N GLU A 118 -11.23 16.27 4.03
CA GLU A 118 -12.47 16.75 3.40
C GLU A 118 -12.39 18.22 3.01
N ARG A 119 -11.64 19.03 3.77
CA ARG A 119 -11.39 20.43 3.41
C ARG A 119 -10.53 20.52 2.15
N ALA A 120 -9.52 19.66 2.02
CA ALA A 120 -8.70 19.59 0.80
C ALA A 120 -9.57 19.28 -0.42
N LEU A 121 -10.43 18.24 -0.33
CA LEU A 121 -11.36 17.90 -1.41
C LEU A 121 -12.27 19.08 -1.80
N LYS A 122 -12.86 19.78 -0.83
CA LYS A 122 -13.72 20.95 -1.12
C LYS A 122 -12.98 22.09 -1.81
N LEU A 123 -11.73 22.33 -1.46
CA LEU A 123 -10.91 23.37 -2.08
C LEU A 123 -10.54 23.00 -3.52
N TRP A 124 -10.24 21.73 -3.79
CA TRP A 124 -10.03 21.26 -5.16
C TRP A 124 -11.31 21.36 -5.99
N GLN A 125 -12.46 20.92 -5.46
CA GLN A 125 -13.78 21.06 -6.13
C GLN A 125 -14.15 22.51 -6.45
N GLY A 126 -13.71 23.46 -5.64
CA GLY A 126 -13.93 24.90 -5.86
C GLY A 126 -12.97 25.54 -6.85
N SER A 127 -11.95 24.81 -7.33
CA SER A 127 -10.93 25.30 -8.27
C SER A 127 -11.14 24.61 -9.62
N PRO A 128 -11.60 25.33 -10.67
CA PRO A 128 -11.89 24.72 -11.97
C PRO A 128 -10.77 23.85 -12.54
N GLY A 129 -9.51 24.28 -12.41
CA GLY A 129 -8.37 23.50 -12.89
C GLY A 129 -8.13 22.21 -12.09
N HIS A 130 -8.21 22.26 -10.76
CA HIS A 130 -8.06 21.07 -9.92
C HIS A 130 -9.23 20.09 -10.08
N ASP A 131 -10.45 20.62 -10.13
CA ASP A 131 -11.66 19.81 -10.30
C ASP A 131 -11.66 19.12 -11.66
N ALA A 132 -11.20 19.80 -12.72
CA ALA A 132 -11.11 19.21 -14.05
C ALA A 132 -10.11 18.04 -14.11
N VAL A 133 -8.96 18.11 -13.40
CA VAL A 133 -8.03 16.98 -13.27
C VAL A 133 -8.71 15.82 -12.54
N MET A 134 -9.31 16.08 -11.37
CA MET A 134 -9.94 15.04 -10.56
C MET A 134 -11.09 14.37 -11.30
N THR A 135 -11.92 15.12 -12.02
CA THR A 135 -13.09 14.62 -12.77
C THR A 135 -12.75 14.20 -14.20
N ASN A 136 -11.48 14.26 -14.59
CA ASN A 136 -11.00 13.93 -15.93
C ASN A 136 -11.81 14.63 -17.05
N SER A 137 -12.07 15.93 -16.87
CA SER A 137 -12.87 16.74 -17.79
C SER A 137 -12.02 17.76 -18.55
N ASP A 138 -12.64 18.51 -19.48
CA ASP A 138 -11.95 19.51 -20.30
C ASP A 138 -10.70 18.95 -21.01
N ILE A 139 -9.56 19.63 -20.88
CA ILE A 139 -8.25 19.26 -21.45
C ILE A 139 -7.72 17.93 -20.89
N TRP A 140 -8.29 17.40 -19.81
CA TRP A 140 -7.89 16.13 -19.20
C TRP A 140 -8.63 14.93 -19.80
N SER A 141 -9.78 15.14 -20.43
CA SER A 141 -10.67 14.07 -20.95
C SER A 141 -10.03 13.13 -21.98
N GLN A 142 -8.93 13.55 -22.60
CA GLN A 142 -8.14 12.75 -23.54
C GLN A 142 -7.15 11.79 -22.86
N LEU A 143 -6.94 11.93 -21.55
CA LEU A 143 -5.99 11.14 -20.77
C LEU A 143 -6.71 10.00 -20.07
N LYS A 144 -6.04 8.84 -20.04
CA LYS A 144 -6.48 7.69 -19.26
C LYS A 144 -5.57 7.55 -18.05
N PHE A 145 -6.01 8.00 -16.90
CA PHE A 145 -5.25 7.80 -15.66
C PHE A 145 -5.27 6.34 -15.25
N ASN A 146 -4.10 5.72 -15.24
CA ASN A 146 -3.87 4.34 -14.85
C ASN A 146 -3.18 4.22 -13.48
N ALA A 147 -2.76 5.32 -12.84
CA ALA A 147 -2.25 5.29 -11.47
C ALA A 147 -2.51 6.59 -10.69
N MET A 148 -2.66 6.46 -9.37
CA MET A 148 -2.82 7.56 -8.44
C MET A 148 -1.83 7.44 -7.27
N GLY A 149 -1.26 8.55 -6.83
CA GLY A 149 -0.48 8.63 -5.60
C GLY A 149 -1.01 9.75 -4.71
N VAL A 150 -0.77 9.65 -3.41
CA VAL A 150 -1.27 10.59 -2.40
C VAL A 150 -0.19 10.85 -1.37
N GLY A 151 -0.08 12.10 -0.92
CA GLY A 151 0.91 12.52 0.08
C GLY A 151 0.39 13.63 0.97
N ILE A 152 0.77 13.59 2.24
CA ILE A 152 0.43 14.63 3.21
C ILE A 152 1.70 15.21 3.84
N GLU A 153 1.97 16.48 3.54
CA GLU A 153 3.06 17.25 4.15
C GLU A 153 2.60 17.92 5.43
N ARG A 154 3.41 17.84 6.48
CA ARG A 154 3.22 18.59 7.74
C ARG A 154 4.51 19.23 8.21
N ALA A 155 4.67 20.53 7.98
CA ALA A 155 5.84 21.30 8.39
C ALA A 155 5.44 22.65 8.98
N GLY A 156 6.06 23.08 10.09
CA GLY A 156 5.86 24.44 10.63
C GLY A 156 4.42 24.82 10.98
N GLY A 157 3.55 23.85 11.31
CA GLY A 157 2.12 24.09 11.55
C GLY A 157 1.30 24.28 10.26
N GLN A 158 1.87 23.95 9.11
CA GLN A 158 1.23 23.92 7.81
C GLN A 158 0.93 22.48 7.42
N THR A 159 -0.18 22.29 6.70
CA THR A 159 -0.51 21.01 6.07
C THR A 159 -0.74 21.26 4.59
N ILE A 160 -0.05 20.49 3.74
CA ILE A 160 -0.27 20.47 2.29
C ILE A 160 -0.64 19.04 1.91
N MET A 161 -1.64 18.91 1.05
CA MET A 161 -2.06 17.61 0.51
C MET A 161 -1.79 17.58 -0.98
N HIS A 162 -1.30 16.43 -1.44
CA HIS A 162 -0.85 16.19 -2.80
C HIS A 162 -1.58 14.97 -3.36
N ILE A 163 -2.04 15.07 -4.61
CA ILE A 163 -2.54 13.92 -5.37
C ILE A 163 -1.86 13.92 -6.73
N TRP A 164 -1.31 12.78 -7.11
CA TRP A 164 -0.85 12.54 -8.46
C TRP A 164 -1.78 11.65 -9.25
N PHE A 165 -1.87 11.96 -10.53
CA PHE A 165 -2.48 11.12 -11.55
C PHE A 165 -1.44 10.80 -12.61
N SER A 166 -1.40 9.58 -13.10
CA SER A 166 -0.53 9.20 -14.20
C SER A 166 -1.27 8.32 -15.20
N ASP A 167 -0.88 8.40 -16.46
CA ASP A 167 -1.32 7.50 -17.52
C ASP A 167 -0.61 6.14 -17.51
N SER A 168 0.37 5.98 -16.62
CA SER A 168 1.19 4.79 -16.49
C SER A 168 1.07 4.29 -15.06
N ALA A 169 1.05 2.97 -14.87
CA ALA A 169 1.16 2.35 -13.56
C ALA A 169 2.54 1.72 -13.41
N ASP A 170 3.14 1.83 -12.22
CA ASP A 170 4.16 0.86 -11.84
C ASP A 170 3.51 -0.49 -11.57
N VAL A 171 4.34 -1.54 -11.58
CA VAL A 171 3.91 -2.92 -11.37
C VAL A 171 3.78 -3.29 -9.89
N ALA A 172 4.23 -2.42 -8.97
CA ALA A 172 4.27 -2.72 -7.56
C ALA A 172 3.14 -2.00 -6.80
N PRO A 173 2.31 -2.74 -6.05
CA PRO A 173 1.26 -2.12 -5.25
C PRO A 173 1.82 -1.37 -4.04
N PRO A 174 1.16 -0.30 -3.57
CA PRO A 174 1.59 0.40 -2.37
C PRO A 174 1.48 -0.50 -1.13
N LYS A 175 2.28 -0.19 -0.11
CA LYS A 175 2.13 -0.76 1.23
C LYS A 175 1.30 0.17 2.11
N LEU A 176 0.13 -0.27 2.57
CA LEU A 176 -0.70 0.38 3.58
C LEU A 176 -0.26 -0.06 4.97
N LEU A 177 0.17 0.90 5.81
CA LEU A 177 0.60 0.63 7.18
C LEU A 177 -0.44 1.03 8.21
N GLY A 178 -0.69 0.10 9.15
CA GLY A 178 -1.29 0.37 10.45
C GLY A 178 -0.31 1.05 11.41
N THR A 179 -0.66 1.04 12.68
CA THR A 179 0.09 1.66 13.77
C THR A 179 0.53 0.60 14.78
N ARG A 180 1.06 1.01 15.94
CA ARG A 180 1.36 0.07 17.05
C ARG A 180 0.14 -0.22 17.95
N LYS A 181 -1.06 0.07 17.48
CA LYS A 181 -2.33 -0.08 18.21
C LYS A 181 -3.29 -0.87 17.33
N ALA A 182 -4.39 -1.33 17.95
CA ALA A 182 -5.47 -1.97 17.21
C ALA A 182 -6.05 -1.04 16.13
N ASP A 183 -5.91 -1.46 14.88
CA ASP A 183 -6.35 -0.76 13.70
C ASP A 183 -7.38 -1.58 12.90
N THR A 184 -8.08 -0.89 12.00
CA THR A 184 -8.92 -1.53 10.99
C THR A 184 -8.47 -1.00 9.64
N LEU A 185 -7.86 -1.87 8.85
CA LEU A 185 -7.34 -1.60 7.52
C LEU A 185 -8.24 -2.27 6.49
N GLN A 186 -8.65 -1.50 5.49
CA GLN A 186 -9.43 -1.99 4.37
C GLN A 186 -8.71 -1.58 3.09
N GLY A 187 -8.40 -2.54 2.22
CA GLY A 187 -7.80 -2.30 0.92
C GLY A 187 -8.79 -1.75 -0.11
N THR A 188 -8.47 -1.98 -1.37
CA THR A 188 -9.11 -1.43 -2.55
C THR A 188 -9.66 -2.54 -3.43
N GLY A 189 -9.81 -2.28 -4.73
CA GLY A 189 -10.19 -3.31 -5.71
C GLY A 189 -9.00 -3.80 -6.53
N PHE A 190 -7.78 -3.49 -6.07
CA PHE A 190 -6.51 -3.80 -6.73
C PHE A 190 -5.66 -4.65 -5.80
N ALA A 191 -4.56 -5.21 -6.31
CA ALA A 191 -3.58 -5.88 -5.46
C ALA A 191 -3.03 -4.87 -4.45
N ASP A 192 -3.26 -5.08 -3.16
CA ASP A 192 -2.80 -4.21 -2.08
C ASP A 192 -1.86 -4.96 -1.13
N HIS A 193 -0.91 -4.26 -0.51
CA HIS A 193 -0.11 -4.81 0.60
C HIS A 193 -0.54 -4.13 1.90
N LEU A 194 -1.23 -4.85 2.78
CA LEU A 194 -1.68 -4.37 4.08
C LEU A 194 -0.74 -4.91 5.17
N SER A 195 -0.23 -4.03 6.03
CA SER A 195 0.57 -4.42 7.21
C SER A 195 0.03 -3.74 8.48
N GLY A 196 -0.49 -4.54 9.41
CA GLY A 196 -1.09 -4.08 10.67
C GLY A 196 -0.08 -3.47 11.64
N GLN A 197 1.20 -3.84 11.52
CA GLN A 197 2.32 -3.46 12.38
C GLN A 197 2.25 -4.06 13.78
N GLY A 198 1.45 -3.52 14.68
CA GLY A 198 1.26 -4.20 15.96
C GLY A 198 0.00 -3.76 16.67
N GLY A 199 -0.59 -4.64 17.47
CA GLY A 199 -1.90 -4.39 18.04
C GLY A 199 -2.77 -5.62 17.97
N ARG A 200 -4.05 -5.41 17.70
CA ARG A 200 -5.01 -6.47 17.38
C ARG A 200 -5.85 -5.92 16.25
N ASP A 201 -5.37 -6.20 15.05
CA ASP A 201 -5.77 -5.52 13.84
C ASP A 201 -6.84 -6.30 13.09
N LYS A 202 -7.62 -5.59 12.30
CA LYS A 202 -8.55 -6.17 11.33
C LYS A 202 -8.12 -5.72 9.95
N LEU A 203 -7.62 -6.65 9.14
CA LEU A 203 -7.19 -6.38 7.78
C LEU A 203 -8.20 -7.02 6.81
N GLN A 204 -8.67 -6.22 5.85
CA GLN A 204 -9.53 -6.68 4.77
C GLN A 204 -8.93 -6.25 3.42
N GLY A 205 -8.44 -7.17 2.60
CA GLY A 205 -7.86 -6.88 1.27
C GLY A 205 -8.90 -6.33 0.29
N ALA A 206 -10.08 -6.96 0.28
CA ALA A 206 -11.26 -6.66 -0.52
C ALA A 206 -11.26 -7.33 -1.89
N ALA A 207 -10.82 -6.70 -2.98
CA ALA A 207 -10.68 -7.40 -4.25
C ALA A 207 -9.30 -7.11 -4.81
N GLY A 208 -8.68 -8.08 -5.48
CA GLY A 208 -7.28 -7.96 -5.88
C GLY A 208 -6.51 -9.23 -5.51
N ALA A 209 -5.21 -9.21 -5.75
CA ALA A 209 -4.30 -10.24 -5.23
C ALA A 209 -3.54 -9.60 -4.07
N ASP A 210 -4.07 -9.73 -2.86
CA ASP A 210 -3.62 -8.92 -1.73
C ASP A 210 -2.56 -9.65 -0.90
N ILE A 211 -1.65 -8.89 -0.28
CA ILE A 211 -0.72 -9.39 0.74
C ILE A 211 -1.14 -8.84 2.10
N LEU A 212 -1.50 -9.71 3.03
CA LEU A 212 -1.95 -9.36 4.37
C LEU A 212 -0.93 -9.80 5.41
N ASP A 213 -0.27 -8.84 6.04
CA ASP A 213 0.63 -9.01 7.19
C ASP A 213 -0.05 -8.45 8.45
N GLY A 214 -0.47 -9.32 9.36
CA GLY A 214 -1.08 -8.90 10.64
C GLY A 214 -0.15 -8.02 11.47
N GLY A 215 1.17 -8.26 11.39
CA GLY A 215 2.11 -7.69 12.35
C GLY A 215 1.91 -8.26 13.76
N ALA A 216 2.59 -7.72 14.76
CA ALA A 216 2.57 -8.30 16.10
C ALA A 216 1.19 -8.19 16.77
N GLY A 217 0.52 -9.31 17.02
CA GLY A 217 -0.83 -9.24 17.56
C GLY A 217 -1.53 -10.57 17.60
N VAL A 218 -2.85 -10.50 17.79
CA VAL A 218 -3.75 -11.59 17.38
C VAL A 218 -4.76 -10.92 16.49
N ASP A 219 -4.53 -11.04 15.20
CA ASP A 219 -5.18 -10.23 14.18
C ASP A 219 -6.28 -11.02 13.47
N VAL A 220 -7.14 -10.30 12.76
CA VAL A 220 -8.21 -10.87 11.94
C VAL A 220 -7.96 -10.47 10.50
N LEU A 221 -7.62 -11.46 9.68
CA LEU A 221 -7.24 -11.29 8.28
C LEU A 221 -8.36 -11.81 7.38
N THR A 222 -8.77 -11.00 6.41
CA THR A 222 -9.78 -11.31 5.39
C THR A 222 -9.22 -10.93 4.03
N GLY A 223 -8.92 -11.89 3.18
CA GLY A 223 -8.36 -11.62 1.85
C GLY A 223 -9.41 -10.94 0.97
N GLY A 224 -10.54 -11.60 0.76
CA GLY A 224 -11.63 -11.13 -0.06
C GLY A 224 -11.71 -11.87 -1.39
N ALA A 225 -11.61 -11.15 -2.50
CA ALA A 225 -11.81 -11.68 -3.84
C ALA A 225 -10.53 -11.58 -4.68
N GLY A 226 -9.97 -12.73 -5.01
CA GLY A 226 -8.77 -12.90 -5.83
C GLY A 226 -7.78 -13.80 -5.11
N PRO A 227 -6.58 -14.04 -5.67
CA PRO A 227 -5.58 -14.90 -5.05
C PRO A 227 -4.80 -14.13 -3.97
N ASP A 228 -5.13 -14.35 -2.70
CA ASP A 228 -4.56 -13.58 -1.59
C ASP A 228 -3.42 -14.32 -0.86
N THR A 229 -2.45 -13.58 -0.35
CA THR A 229 -1.31 -14.11 0.43
C THR A 229 -1.39 -13.63 1.87
N PHE A 230 -1.55 -14.56 2.80
CA PHE A 230 -1.51 -14.29 4.24
C PHE A 230 -0.09 -14.51 4.75
N PHE A 231 0.60 -13.42 5.07
CA PHE A 231 2.02 -13.41 5.41
C PHE A 231 2.24 -13.41 6.93
N PHE A 232 3.17 -14.25 7.38
CA PHE A 232 3.54 -14.40 8.78
C PHE A 232 5.04 -14.22 8.97
N ALA A 233 5.43 -13.16 9.67
CA ALA A 233 6.80 -12.94 10.17
C ALA A 233 6.93 -13.20 11.68
N HIS A 234 5.95 -13.87 12.27
CA HIS A 234 5.94 -14.26 13.68
C HIS A 234 4.82 -15.29 13.90
N THR A 235 4.79 -15.87 15.10
CA THR A 235 3.67 -16.70 15.57
C THR A 235 2.83 -15.89 16.57
N GLY A 236 1.53 -16.12 16.61
CA GLY A 236 0.63 -15.31 17.44
C GLY A 236 -0.80 -15.85 17.45
N GLY A 237 -1.18 -16.55 16.38
CA GLY A 237 -2.46 -17.21 16.27
C GLY A 237 -3.54 -16.32 15.67
N ASP A 238 -3.17 -15.58 14.63
CA ASP A 238 -4.11 -14.78 13.84
C ASP A 238 -5.24 -15.65 13.28
N ARG A 239 -6.35 -14.99 12.99
CA ARG A 239 -7.53 -15.64 12.44
C ARG A 239 -7.71 -15.23 10.99
N ILE A 240 -7.59 -16.18 10.08
CA ILE A 240 -7.93 -16.01 8.67
C ILE A 240 -9.38 -16.41 8.46
N THR A 241 -10.21 -15.47 8.01
CA THR A 241 -11.67 -15.64 8.01
C THR A 241 -12.21 -16.27 6.74
N ASP A 242 -11.50 -16.16 5.62
CA ASP A 242 -12.04 -16.49 4.30
C ASP A 242 -11.06 -17.17 3.33
N PHE A 243 -10.04 -17.85 3.84
CA PHE A 243 -9.07 -18.60 3.02
C PHE A 243 -9.74 -19.59 2.06
N ARG A 244 -9.51 -19.44 0.75
CA ARG A 244 -10.08 -20.26 -0.33
C ARG A 244 -9.01 -20.70 -1.33
N LEU A 245 -8.66 -21.99 -1.26
CA LEU A 245 -7.79 -22.69 -2.22
C LEU A 245 -8.21 -22.48 -3.68
N ALA A 246 -9.52 -22.49 -3.96
CA ALA A 246 -10.04 -22.33 -5.31
C ALA A 246 -9.81 -20.93 -5.90
N GLN A 247 -9.56 -19.91 -5.06
CA GLN A 247 -9.19 -18.57 -5.50
C GLN A 247 -7.68 -18.42 -5.70
N GLY A 248 -6.88 -19.36 -5.19
CA GLY A 248 -5.42 -19.31 -5.25
C GLY A 248 -4.78 -18.73 -3.99
N ASP A 249 -5.50 -18.66 -2.87
CA ASP A 249 -4.97 -18.15 -1.61
C ASP A 249 -3.79 -18.98 -1.11
N ARG A 250 -2.81 -18.31 -0.49
CA ARG A 250 -1.58 -18.91 0.03
C ARG A 250 -1.26 -18.41 1.43
N ILE A 251 -0.54 -19.25 2.17
CA ILE A 251 0.13 -18.85 3.41
C ILE A 251 1.60 -18.62 3.08
N ALA A 252 2.13 -17.44 3.42
CA ALA A 252 3.55 -17.14 3.28
C ALA A 252 4.20 -17.02 4.66
N LEU A 253 5.35 -17.66 4.83
CA LEU A 253 6.10 -17.69 6.08
C LEU A 253 7.48 -17.07 5.85
N GLU A 254 7.88 -16.16 6.74
CA GLU A 254 9.22 -15.55 6.71
C GLU A 254 10.31 -16.58 7.06
N GLY A 255 11.24 -16.85 6.15
CA GLY A 255 12.27 -17.88 6.34
C GLY A 255 13.14 -17.68 7.60
N ASP A 256 13.45 -16.42 7.95
CA ASP A 256 14.25 -16.07 9.13
C ASP A 256 13.54 -16.37 10.46
N VAL A 257 12.22 -16.54 10.44
CA VAL A 257 11.40 -16.87 11.61
C VAL A 257 11.14 -18.38 11.68
N PHE A 258 10.81 -18.97 10.54
CA PHE A 258 10.46 -20.39 10.42
C PHE A 258 11.67 -21.23 9.94
N THR A 259 12.81 -21.03 10.60
CA THR A 259 14.13 -21.48 10.15
C THR A 259 14.28 -22.99 9.93
N ALA A 260 13.43 -23.82 10.53
CA ALA A 260 13.46 -25.27 10.33
C ALA A 260 13.01 -25.69 8.92
N LEU A 261 12.23 -24.86 8.23
CA LEU A 261 11.69 -25.13 6.88
C LEU A 261 12.67 -24.80 5.75
N GLY A 262 13.85 -24.25 6.06
CA GLY A 262 14.80 -23.85 5.03
C GLY A 262 14.21 -22.83 4.04
N GLY A 263 14.36 -23.08 2.73
CA GLY A 263 13.92 -22.18 1.65
C GLY A 263 12.61 -22.55 0.96
N SER A 264 12.02 -23.70 1.30
CA SER A 264 10.75 -24.19 0.74
C SER A 264 10.12 -25.19 1.68
N VAL A 265 8.78 -25.23 1.73
CA VAL A 265 8.07 -26.26 2.51
C VAL A 265 8.07 -27.57 1.74
N GLU A 266 8.70 -28.60 2.29
CA GLU A 266 8.72 -29.93 1.72
C GLU A 266 7.53 -30.78 2.21
N ALA A 267 7.09 -31.73 1.39
CA ALA A 267 5.97 -32.61 1.74
C ALA A 267 6.20 -33.45 3.01
N THR A 268 7.47 -33.68 3.38
CA THR A 268 7.86 -34.36 4.62
C THR A 268 7.71 -33.48 5.85
N GLU A 269 7.68 -32.15 5.68
CA GLU A 269 7.62 -31.20 6.78
C GLU A 269 6.19 -30.83 7.18
N PHE A 270 5.23 -31.06 6.27
CA PHE A 270 3.84 -30.74 6.48
C PHE A 270 3.01 -31.95 6.90
N ARG A 271 2.28 -31.80 7.99
CA ARG A 271 1.44 -32.84 8.56
C ARG A 271 0.02 -32.36 8.79
N ARG A 272 -0.95 -33.13 8.29
CA ARG A 272 -2.35 -33.02 8.71
C ARG A 272 -2.61 -33.93 9.91
N GLY A 273 -2.98 -33.35 11.05
CA GLY A 273 -3.31 -34.07 12.28
C GLY A 273 -2.13 -34.15 13.25
N ALA A 274 -1.89 -35.32 13.83
CA ALA A 274 -0.82 -35.50 14.81
C ALA A 274 0.56 -35.63 14.12
N PRO A 275 1.63 -35.12 14.76
CA PRO A 275 3.01 -35.35 14.33
C PRO A 275 3.32 -36.84 14.30
N ARG A 276 4.24 -37.24 13.43
CA ARG A 276 4.60 -38.62 13.09
C ARG A 276 6.09 -38.87 13.34
N ASP A 277 6.95 -37.96 12.92
CA ASP A 277 8.41 -38.11 12.99
C ASP A 277 9.09 -36.77 13.32
N GLY A 278 10.42 -36.73 13.24
CA GLY A 278 11.22 -35.56 13.65
C GLY A 278 11.28 -34.42 12.64
N ASP A 279 10.66 -34.59 11.46
CA ASP A 279 10.73 -33.62 10.39
C ASP A 279 9.41 -32.85 10.22
N ASP A 280 8.35 -33.15 11.01
CA ASP A 280 7.02 -32.54 10.91
C ASP A 280 6.99 -31.11 11.51
N HIS A 281 7.57 -30.14 10.81
CA HIS A 281 7.66 -28.74 11.25
C HIS A 281 6.38 -27.93 11.11
N LEU A 282 5.45 -28.31 10.22
CA LEU A 282 4.15 -27.66 10.06
C LEU A 282 3.02 -28.63 10.32
N ILE A 283 2.17 -28.31 11.31
CA ILE A 283 1.11 -29.22 11.75
C ILE A 283 -0.24 -28.53 11.64
N TYR A 284 -1.09 -29.04 10.74
CA TYR A 284 -2.44 -28.53 10.50
C TYR A 284 -3.53 -29.44 11.06
N PHE A 285 -4.33 -28.91 11.98
CA PHE A 285 -5.48 -29.61 12.56
C PHE A 285 -6.78 -29.22 11.87
N ALA A 286 -7.19 -29.99 10.85
CA ALA A 286 -8.40 -29.72 10.08
C ALA A 286 -9.70 -29.62 10.92
N ALA A 287 -9.77 -30.28 12.08
CA ALA A 287 -10.93 -30.18 12.97
C ALA A 287 -11.09 -28.78 13.58
N THR A 288 -10.00 -28.06 13.81
CA THR A 288 -9.98 -26.74 14.45
C THR A 288 -9.56 -25.61 13.50
N GLY A 289 -8.98 -25.94 12.33
CA GLY A 289 -8.40 -24.98 11.39
C GLY A 289 -7.05 -24.42 11.84
N LYS A 290 -6.45 -24.96 12.91
CA LYS A 290 -5.21 -24.43 13.47
C LYS A 290 -3.98 -24.96 12.74
N LEU A 291 -3.14 -24.06 12.28
CA LEU A 291 -1.81 -24.33 11.73
C LEU A 291 -0.75 -23.97 12.76
N PHE A 292 0.11 -24.92 13.09
CA PHE A 292 1.19 -24.76 14.05
C PHE A 292 2.56 -24.92 13.39
N TYR A 293 3.53 -24.22 13.96
CA TYR A 293 4.95 -24.43 13.73
C TYR A 293 5.55 -25.22 14.89
N ASP A 294 6.33 -26.25 14.57
CA ASP A 294 7.08 -27.07 15.51
C ASP A 294 8.56 -27.10 15.14
N ALA A 295 9.34 -26.25 15.81
CA ALA A 295 10.73 -25.99 15.42
C ALA A 295 11.65 -27.21 15.53
N ASP A 296 11.35 -28.17 16.42
CA ASP A 296 12.11 -29.41 16.55
C ASP A 296 11.51 -30.59 15.76
N GLY A 297 10.36 -30.35 15.11
CA GLY A 297 9.63 -31.24 14.22
C GLY A 297 9.03 -32.49 14.86
N ASN A 298 9.40 -32.83 16.09
CA ASN A 298 9.13 -34.16 16.67
C ASN A 298 7.78 -34.29 17.37
N GLY A 299 7.03 -33.18 17.50
CA GLY A 299 5.72 -33.18 18.15
C GLY A 299 5.74 -33.22 19.68
N ALA A 300 6.92 -33.34 20.29
CA ALA A 300 7.16 -33.44 21.73
C ALA A 300 7.62 -32.10 22.29
N GLY A 301 6.73 -31.12 22.33
CA GLY A 301 7.06 -29.80 22.86
C GLY A 301 5.95 -28.78 22.68
N PRO A 302 6.17 -27.54 23.14
CA PRO A 302 5.27 -26.44 22.87
C PRO A 302 5.40 -26.01 21.41
N ARG A 303 4.48 -26.48 20.57
CA ARG A 303 4.26 -25.92 19.23
C ARG A 303 3.68 -24.50 19.29
N GLN A 304 4.03 -23.69 18.33
CA GLN A 304 3.61 -22.30 18.22
C GLN A 304 2.46 -22.18 17.23
N LEU A 305 1.37 -21.50 17.62
CA LEU A 305 0.23 -21.29 16.72
C LEU A 305 0.58 -20.19 15.73
N ILE A 306 0.58 -20.51 14.43
CA ILE A 306 0.75 -19.53 13.36
C ILE A 306 -0.59 -18.82 13.17
N ALA A 307 -1.60 -19.59 12.73
CA ALA A 307 -2.92 -19.06 12.39
C ALA A 307 -4.04 -20.08 12.63
N THR A 308 -5.26 -19.57 12.69
CA THR A 308 -6.51 -20.33 12.66
C THR A 308 -7.29 -19.97 11.39
N LEU A 309 -7.52 -20.95 10.52
CA LEU A 309 -8.28 -20.79 9.28
C LEU A 309 -9.74 -21.21 9.51
N ASP A 310 -10.66 -20.26 9.47
CA ASP A 310 -12.08 -20.48 9.77
C ASP A 310 -12.75 -21.46 8.81
N GLY A 311 -12.39 -21.37 7.52
CA GLY A 311 -12.92 -22.25 6.46
C GLY A 311 -12.43 -23.69 6.56
N ARG A 312 -11.45 -23.97 7.41
CA ARG A 312 -10.83 -25.30 7.60
C ARG A 312 -10.51 -25.98 6.27
N PRO A 313 -9.80 -25.32 5.34
CA PRO A 313 -9.52 -25.86 4.02
C PRO A 313 -8.76 -27.18 4.13
N ALA A 314 -8.78 -27.96 3.04
CA ALA A 314 -7.96 -29.16 2.89
C ALA A 314 -6.51 -28.80 2.56
N LEU A 315 -5.88 -28.00 3.43
CA LEU A 315 -4.54 -27.44 3.26
C LEU A 315 -3.49 -28.53 2.99
N ALA A 316 -2.59 -28.25 2.06
CA ALA A 316 -1.44 -29.05 1.68
C ALA A 316 -0.16 -28.21 1.75
N PHE A 317 1.00 -28.86 1.57
CA PHE A 317 2.31 -28.21 1.70
C PHE A 317 2.54 -27.16 0.59
N ASP A 318 1.98 -27.37 -0.60
CA ASP A 318 2.09 -26.48 -1.76
C ASP A 318 1.22 -25.21 -1.65
N ASP A 319 0.32 -25.17 -0.67
CA ASP A 319 -0.45 -23.96 -0.31
C ASP A 319 0.35 -23.01 0.60
N ILE A 320 1.53 -23.44 1.06
CA ILE A 320 2.40 -22.73 1.99
C ILE A 320 3.74 -22.46 1.31
N VAL A 321 4.20 -21.21 1.35
CA VAL A 321 5.47 -20.79 0.74
C VAL A 321 6.37 -20.13 1.78
N ILE A 322 7.68 -20.20 1.55
CA ILE A 322 8.68 -19.42 2.29
C ILE A 322 9.04 -18.19 1.46
N LEU A 323 9.08 -17.02 2.10
CA LEU A 323 9.56 -15.75 1.52
C LEU A 323 10.86 -15.31 2.19
#